data_AF-A0A954V285-F1
#
_entry.id   AF-A0A954V285-F1
#
_cell.length_a   1.000
_cell.length_b   1.000
_cell.length_c   1.000
_cell.angle_alpha   90.00
_cell.angle_beta   90.00
_cell.angle_gamma   90.00
#
_symmetry.space_group_name_H-M   'P 1'
#
loop_
_entity.id
_entity.type
_entity.pdbx_description
1 polymer ?
#
loop_
_entity_poly.entity_id
_entity_poly.type
_entity_poly.pdbx_seq_one_letter_code
_entity_poly.pdbx_strand_id
1 'polypeptide(L)'
;MRYPLKPFPSLVLGALFALGLAPVASRSAERPQGEAAVDTQDTVKPATPATDVSGLLKQLGAAQYSQRRQAFLKLWRVGQPALSAIASARNSPDRSVAAAAAVLHMLVDLRIAPQHLEESSRLFDMMSRPTPAAIVEL
;
A
#
# COMPACT_ATOMS: atom_id res chain seq x y z
N MET A 1 -3.46 -30.54 34.49
CA MET A 1 -4.26 -30.52 33.25
C MET A 1 -3.31 -30.34 32.08
N ARG A 2 -3.21 -31.34 31.20
CA ARG A 2 -2.28 -31.42 30.06
C ARG A 2 -3.04 -31.05 28.79
N TYR A 3 -2.53 -30.10 28.00
CA TYR A 3 -3.09 -29.74 26.68
C TYR A 3 -2.47 -30.63 25.59
N PRO A 4 -3.27 -31.28 24.71
CA PRO A 4 -2.71 -31.97 23.55
C PRO A 4 -2.42 -30.99 22.40
N LEU A 5 -1.16 -31.00 21.93
CA LEU A 5 -0.73 -30.43 20.65
C LEU A 5 -1.52 -31.07 19.51
N LYS A 6 -2.06 -30.25 18.61
CA LYS A 6 -2.57 -30.71 17.31
C LYS A 6 -1.45 -30.66 16.25
N PRO A 7 -1.26 -31.70 15.44
CA PRO A 7 -0.24 -31.73 14.39
C PRO A 7 -0.65 -30.94 13.14
N PHE A 8 0.35 -30.34 12.49
CA PHE A 8 0.30 -29.75 11.15
C PHE A 8 0.05 -30.82 10.07
N PRO A 9 -0.74 -30.54 9.03
CA PRO A 9 -0.69 -31.30 7.78
C PRO A 9 0.34 -30.69 6.82
N SER A 10 1.33 -31.52 6.45
CA SER A 10 2.28 -31.35 5.34
C SER A 10 1.67 -31.75 3.99
N LEU A 11 2.27 -31.21 2.91
CA LEU A 11 2.26 -31.66 1.49
C LEU A 11 0.94 -31.44 0.72
N VAL A 12 0.95 -30.92 -0.52
CA VAL A 12 1.42 -31.64 -1.72
C VAL A 12 2.17 -30.76 -2.73
N LEU A 13 3.27 -31.33 -3.18
CA LEU A 13 4.17 -31.03 -4.30
C LEU A 13 3.43 -31.09 -5.65
N GLY A 14 3.58 -30.08 -6.50
CA GLY A 14 3.05 -30.08 -7.86
C GLY A 14 3.97 -29.32 -8.82
N ALA A 15 5.05 -29.98 -9.26
CA ALA A 15 5.88 -29.53 -10.36
C ALA A 15 5.26 -29.98 -11.68
N LEU A 16 5.09 -29.08 -12.65
CA LEU A 16 5.08 -29.46 -14.06
C LEU A 16 5.85 -28.41 -14.87
N PHE A 17 7.02 -28.87 -15.31
CA PHE A 17 7.98 -28.20 -16.16
C PHE A 17 7.54 -28.44 -17.61
N ALA A 18 7.24 -27.38 -18.36
CA ALA A 18 7.04 -27.47 -19.81
C ALA A 18 8.04 -26.54 -20.49
N LEU A 19 9.21 -27.11 -20.75
CA LEU A 19 10.27 -26.57 -21.58
C LEU A 19 9.81 -26.65 -23.05
N GLY A 20 9.57 -25.50 -23.68
CA GLY A 20 9.23 -25.41 -25.11
C GLY A 20 10.08 -24.32 -25.76
N LEU A 21 11.16 -24.74 -26.40
CA LEU A 21 12.15 -23.90 -27.07
C LEU A 21 12.05 -24.16 -28.58
N ALA A 22 11.66 -23.16 -29.39
CA ALA A 22 11.92 -23.03 -30.84
C ALA A 22 11.29 -21.71 -31.39
N PRO A 23 11.64 -21.21 -32.58
CA PRO A 23 12.94 -20.61 -32.92
C PRO A 23 12.80 -19.21 -33.59
N VAL A 24 13.94 -18.54 -33.69
CA VAL A 24 14.24 -17.34 -34.46
C VAL A 24 14.06 -17.54 -35.98
N ALA A 25 13.42 -16.59 -36.68
CA ALA A 25 13.71 -16.25 -38.09
C ALA A 25 13.02 -14.93 -38.52
N SER A 26 13.73 -14.22 -39.37
CA SER A 26 13.56 -12.83 -39.81
C SER A 26 12.77 -12.70 -41.12
N ARG A 27 12.05 -11.56 -41.25
CA ARG A 27 12.12 -10.59 -42.39
C ARG A 27 11.34 -10.86 -43.70
N SER A 28 10.80 -9.73 -44.23
CA SER A 28 10.27 -9.44 -45.58
C SER A 28 8.87 -9.97 -45.90
N ALA A 29 7.96 -9.28 -46.60
CA ALA A 29 7.91 -7.94 -47.20
C ALA A 29 6.43 -7.63 -47.56
N GLU A 30 6.08 -6.35 -47.48
CA GLU A 30 5.18 -5.55 -48.35
C GLU A 30 3.66 -5.86 -48.60
N ARG A 31 2.86 -4.88 -48.13
CA ARG A 31 1.54 -4.26 -48.48
C ARG A 31 0.84 -4.60 -49.83
N PRO A 32 -0.50 -4.32 -50.03
CA PRO A 32 -1.23 -3.14 -49.50
C PRO A 32 -2.73 -3.26 -49.08
N GLN A 33 -3.12 -2.28 -48.25
CA GLN A 33 -4.39 -1.52 -48.12
C GLN A 33 -5.78 -2.20 -48.18
N GLY A 34 -6.50 -2.03 -47.06
CA GLY A 34 -7.96 -1.95 -46.97
C GLY A 34 -8.35 -1.59 -45.53
N GLU A 35 -9.22 -0.59 -45.36
CA GLU A 35 -9.95 -0.15 -44.14
C GLU A 35 -9.80 -0.98 -42.84
N ALA A 36 -9.62 -0.41 -41.65
CA ALA A 36 -10.25 0.78 -41.12
C ALA A 36 -9.41 1.39 -40.00
N ALA A 37 -9.31 2.72 -40.02
CA ALA A 37 -9.00 3.48 -38.83
C ALA A 37 -10.16 3.32 -37.83
N VAL A 38 -9.96 2.49 -36.81
CA VAL A 38 -10.58 2.69 -35.50
C VAL A 38 -9.44 2.90 -34.53
N ASP A 39 -9.22 4.19 -34.33
CA ASP A 39 -8.67 4.79 -33.15
C ASP A 39 -9.30 4.14 -31.90
N THR A 40 -8.51 3.34 -31.18
CA THR A 40 -8.65 3.25 -29.73
C THR A 40 -7.28 2.94 -29.16
N GLN A 41 -6.41 3.96 -29.25
CA GLN A 41 -5.54 4.24 -28.12
C GLN A 41 -6.45 4.43 -26.91
N ASP A 42 -6.74 3.36 -26.18
CA ASP A 42 -7.17 3.46 -24.79
C ASP A 42 -5.95 3.93 -24.00
N THR A 43 -5.67 5.21 -24.22
CA THR A 43 -5.03 6.09 -23.28
C THR A 43 -5.81 5.94 -21.99
N VAL A 44 -5.34 5.03 -21.12
CA VAL A 44 -5.65 5.10 -19.70
C VAL A 44 -5.00 6.39 -19.20
N LYS A 45 -5.74 7.46 -19.44
CA LYS A 45 -5.79 8.75 -18.77
C LYS A 45 -5.17 8.59 -17.38
N PRO A 46 -4.20 9.42 -16.98
CA PRO A 46 -3.84 9.53 -15.57
C PRO A 46 -5.08 10.11 -14.87
N ALA A 47 -6.00 9.22 -14.50
CA ALA A 47 -7.14 9.52 -13.69
C ALA A 47 -6.55 9.96 -12.36
N THR A 48 -6.60 11.26 -12.11
CA THR A 48 -6.47 11.82 -10.77
C THR A 48 -7.32 10.93 -9.87
N PRO A 49 -6.74 10.17 -8.93
CA PRO A 49 -7.50 9.17 -8.22
C PRO A 49 -8.47 9.92 -7.31
N ALA A 50 -9.75 9.94 -7.69
CA ALA A 50 -10.82 10.10 -6.72
C ALA A 50 -10.50 9.07 -5.63
N THR A 51 -10.11 9.57 -4.45
CA THR A 51 -9.44 8.71 -3.48
C THR A 51 -10.43 7.66 -3.00
N ASP A 52 -10.20 6.39 -3.36
CA ASP A 52 -11.08 5.28 -3.02
C ASP A 52 -10.90 4.90 -1.54
N VAL A 53 -11.66 5.56 -0.66
CA VAL A 53 -11.65 5.34 0.79
C VAL A 53 -11.99 3.88 1.12
N SER A 54 -12.93 3.26 0.40
CA SER A 54 -13.36 1.88 0.63
C SER A 54 -12.26 0.87 0.31
N GLY A 55 -11.57 1.04 -0.83
CA GLY A 55 -10.42 0.22 -1.18
C GLY A 55 -9.27 0.38 -0.18
N LEU A 56 -9.00 1.60 0.28
CA LEU A 56 -7.97 1.85 1.28
C LEU A 56 -8.31 1.21 2.65
N LEU A 57 -9.58 1.23 3.07
CA LEU A 57 -10.00 0.56 4.30
C LEU A 57 -9.79 -0.96 4.24
N LYS A 58 -10.02 -1.60 3.08
CA LYS A 58 -9.69 -3.02 2.89
C LYS A 58 -8.17 -3.26 2.98
N GLN A 59 -7.37 -2.35 2.43
CA GLN A 59 -5.91 -2.46 2.47
C GLN A 59 -5.32 -2.27 3.87
N LEU A 60 -6.05 -1.70 4.84
CA LEU A 60 -5.63 -1.71 6.25
C LEU A 60 -5.53 -3.13 6.83
N GLY A 61 -6.26 -4.10 6.28
CA GLY A 61 -6.20 -5.52 6.64
C GLY A 61 -5.25 -6.34 5.75
N ALA A 62 -4.49 -5.71 4.85
CA ALA A 62 -3.59 -6.42 3.96
C ALA A 62 -2.54 -7.21 4.73
N ALA A 63 -2.07 -8.35 4.21
CA ALA A 63 -1.05 -9.16 4.88
C ALA A 63 0.32 -8.46 4.97
N GLN A 64 0.66 -7.65 3.96
CA GLN A 64 1.93 -6.92 3.90
C GLN A 64 1.86 -5.62 4.71
N TYR A 65 2.85 -5.43 5.59
CA TYR A 65 2.96 -4.21 6.40
C TYR A 65 3.07 -2.93 5.58
N SER A 66 3.87 -2.95 4.50
CA SER A 66 4.05 -1.82 3.59
C SER A 66 2.71 -1.34 3.02
N GLN A 67 1.86 -2.28 2.61
CA GLN A 67 0.54 -1.99 2.05
C GLN A 67 -0.41 -1.41 3.11
N ARG A 68 -0.46 -2.00 4.32
CA ARG A 68 -1.25 -1.45 5.44
C ARG A 68 -0.82 -0.02 5.77
N ARG A 69 0.50 0.22 5.87
CA ARG A 69 1.06 1.55 6.15
C ARG A 69 0.71 2.56 5.07
N GLN A 70 0.83 2.20 3.79
CA GLN A 70 0.46 3.10 2.70
C GLN A 70 -1.03 3.44 2.73
N ALA A 71 -1.90 2.45 2.96
CA ALA A 71 -3.33 2.66 3.07
C ALA A 71 -3.68 3.58 4.24
N PHE A 72 -3.05 3.37 5.39
CA PHE A 72 -3.19 4.22 6.56
C PHE A 72 -2.82 5.68 6.26
N LEU A 73 -1.64 5.91 5.68
CA LEU A 73 -1.18 7.26 5.35
C LEU A 73 -2.09 7.95 4.32
N LYS A 74 -2.58 7.21 3.33
CA LYS A 74 -3.53 7.74 2.34
C LYS A 74 -4.85 8.13 3.00
N LEU A 75 -5.45 7.27 3.82
CA LEU A 75 -6.67 7.58 4.57
C LEU A 75 -6.48 8.78 5.50
N TRP A 76 -5.33 8.86 6.15
CA TRP A 76 -5.02 9.98 7.02
C TRP A 76 -4.92 11.31 6.25
N ARG A 77 -4.32 11.29 5.05
CA ARG A 77 -4.26 12.47 4.16
C ARG A 77 -5.62 12.88 3.62
N VAL A 78 -6.56 11.93 3.43
CA VAL A 78 -7.95 12.28 3.09
C VAL A 78 -8.55 13.12 4.22
N GLY A 79 -8.36 12.69 5.47
CA GLY A 79 -8.81 13.45 6.63
C GLY A 79 -10.32 13.38 6.84
N GLN A 80 -10.94 14.51 7.17
CA GLN A 80 -12.36 14.60 7.55
C GLN A 80 -13.37 13.97 6.57
N PRO A 81 -13.22 14.10 5.24
CA PRO A 81 -14.11 13.43 4.29
C PRO A 81 -14.20 11.91 4.47
N ALA A 82 -13.17 11.26 5.01
CA ALA A 82 -13.16 9.83 5.27
C ALA A 82 -13.71 9.44 6.66
N LEU A 83 -14.05 10.40 7.53
CA LEU A 83 -14.33 10.15 8.95
C LEU A 83 -15.51 9.18 9.15
N SER A 84 -16.61 9.35 8.41
CA SER A 84 -17.78 8.44 8.50
C SER A 84 -17.42 6.99 8.14
N ALA A 85 -16.62 6.80 7.09
CA ALA A 85 -16.18 5.47 6.67
C ALA A 85 -15.18 4.87 7.68
N ILE A 86 -14.25 5.68 8.21
CA ILE A 86 -13.30 5.28 9.26
C ILE A 86 -14.04 4.90 10.54
N ALA A 87 -15.05 5.69 10.95
CA ALA A 87 -15.87 5.42 12.12
C ALA A 87 -16.58 4.07 12.01
N SER A 88 -17.12 3.76 10.82
CA SER A 88 -17.74 2.46 10.54
C SER A 88 -16.72 1.31 10.62
N ALA A 89 -15.51 1.51 10.08
CA ALA A 89 -14.45 0.50 10.06
C ALA A 89 -13.90 0.14 11.46
N ARG A 90 -14.13 0.96 12.49
CA ARG A 90 -13.80 0.64 13.88
C ARG A 90 -14.51 -0.61 14.40
N ASN A 91 -15.66 -0.96 13.81
CA ASN A 91 -16.44 -2.14 14.16
C ASN A 91 -16.14 -3.33 13.23
N SER A 92 -15.06 -3.27 12.45
CA SER A 92 -14.65 -4.36 11.56
C SER A 92 -14.38 -5.64 12.35
N PRO A 93 -14.75 -6.83 11.85
CA PRO A 93 -14.34 -8.11 12.45
C PRO A 93 -12.83 -8.34 12.37
N ASP A 94 -12.14 -7.68 11.45
CA ASP A 94 -10.67 -7.67 11.40
C ASP A 94 -10.13 -6.71 12.46
N ARG A 95 -9.48 -7.27 13.49
CA ARG A 95 -8.89 -6.50 14.60
C ARG A 95 -7.83 -5.49 14.13
N SER A 96 -7.09 -5.80 13.07
CA SER A 96 -6.07 -4.90 12.53
C SER A 96 -6.71 -3.67 11.90
N VAL A 97 -7.78 -3.89 11.12
CA VAL A 97 -8.57 -2.80 10.52
C VAL A 97 -9.24 -1.97 11.60
N ALA A 98 -9.88 -2.60 12.58
CA ALA A 98 -10.56 -1.92 13.68
C ALA A 98 -9.59 -1.03 14.49
N ALA A 99 -8.42 -1.57 14.85
CA ALA A 99 -7.39 -0.83 15.58
C ALA A 99 -6.84 0.35 14.77
N ALA A 100 -6.49 0.12 13.49
CA ALA A 100 -6.01 1.18 12.61
C ALA A 100 -7.06 2.28 12.40
N ALA A 101 -8.33 1.90 12.22
CA ALA A 101 -9.43 2.84 12.09
C ALA A 101 -9.66 3.67 13.37
N ALA A 102 -9.50 3.08 14.55
CA ALA A 102 -9.61 3.81 15.82
C ALA A 102 -8.52 4.89 15.95
N VAL A 103 -7.28 4.56 15.59
CA VAL A 103 -6.17 5.52 15.57
C VAL A 103 -6.42 6.61 14.54
N LEU A 104 -6.81 6.25 13.31
CA LEU A 104 -7.13 7.23 12.26
C LEU A 104 -8.24 8.17 12.68
N HIS A 105 -9.30 7.64 13.29
CA HIS A 105 -10.40 8.44 13.80
C HIS A 105 -9.90 9.49 14.80
N MET A 106 -9.07 9.09 15.77
CA MET A 106 -8.48 10.02 16.74
C MET A 106 -7.59 11.07 16.06
N LEU A 107 -6.71 10.68 15.15
CA LEU A 107 -5.81 11.62 14.47
C LEU A 107 -6.57 12.66 13.64
N VAL A 108 -7.60 12.22 12.93
CA VAL A 108 -8.44 13.09 12.07
C VAL A 108 -9.36 13.98 12.91
N ASP A 109 -9.86 13.48 14.03
CA ASP A 109 -10.67 14.23 14.99
C ASP A 109 -9.83 15.35 15.66
N LEU A 110 -8.61 15.01 16.10
CA LEU A 110 -7.63 15.95 16.65
C LEU A 110 -6.98 16.87 15.60
N ARG A 111 -7.39 16.77 14.32
CA ARG A 111 -6.85 17.56 13.20
C ARG A 111 -5.31 17.48 13.06
N ILE A 112 -4.71 16.38 13.50
CA ILE A 112 -3.30 16.12 13.33
C ILE A 112 -3.11 15.69 11.87
N ALA A 113 -2.29 16.40 11.11
CA ALA A 113 -1.96 16.03 9.74
C ALA A 113 -0.65 15.22 9.69
N PRO A 114 -0.51 14.29 8.73
CA PRO A 114 0.69 13.43 8.61
C PRO A 114 2.00 14.21 8.47
N GLN A 115 1.95 15.39 7.85
CA GLN A 115 3.11 16.28 7.69
C GLN A 115 3.74 16.72 9.02
N HIS A 116 2.95 16.85 10.10
CA HIS A 116 3.48 17.28 11.41
C HIS A 116 4.41 16.23 12.03
N LEU A 117 4.19 14.94 11.74
CA LEU A 117 5.06 13.86 12.24
C LEU A 117 6.40 13.78 11.48
N GLU A 118 6.39 14.07 10.18
CA GLU A 118 7.63 14.11 9.39
C GLU A 118 8.49 15.30 9.82
N GLU A 119 7.87 16.45 10.04
CA GLU A 119 8.54 17.66 10.50
C GLU A 119 9.10 17.50 11.91
N SER A 120 8.33 16.92 12.86
CA SER A 120 8.82 16.66 14.21
C SER A 120 10.02 15.71 14.22
N SER A 121 10.03 14.69 13.34
CA SER A 121 11.15 13.75 13.22
C SER A 121 12.42 14.44 12.72
N ARG A 122 12.30 15.36 11.76
CA ARG A 122 13.43 16.16 11.26
C ARG A 122 13.96 17.12 12.31
N LEU A 123 13.08 17.78 13.05
CA LEU A 123 13.47 18.69 14.14
C LEU A 123 14.22 17.94 15.25
N PHE A 124 13.75 16.75 15.62
CA PHE A 124 14.42 15.91 16.60
C PHE A 124 15.79 15.41 16.13
N ASP A 125 15.93 15.01 14.87
CA ASP A 125 17.23 14.67 14.26
C ASP A 125 18.19 15.86 14.35
N MET A 126 17.72 17.06 14.02
CA MET A 126 18.51 18.28 14.06
C MET A 126 18.98 18.62 15.49
N MET A 127 18.14 18.41 16.51
CA MET A 127 18.49 18.65 17.92
C MET A 127 19.37 17.53 18.51
N SER A 128 19.33 16.32 17.96
CA SER A 128 20.11 15.17 18.44
C SER A 128 21.51 15.11 17.81
N ARG A 129 21.80 15.94 16.81
CA ARG A 129 23.16 16.09 16.29
C ARG A 129 24.04 16.74 17.36
N PRO A 130 25.16 16.12 17.76
CA PRO A 130 26.11 16.79 18.62
C PRO A 130 26.56 18.07 17.91
N THR A 131 26.40 19.21 18.56
CA THR A 131 26.99 20.45 18.07
C THR A 131 28.50 20.23 17.96
N PRO A 132 29.17 20.66 16.87
CA PRO A 132 30.61 20.44 16.68
C PRO A 132 31.48 21.02 17.82
N ALA A 133 30.92 21.91 18.65
CA ALA A 133 31.54 22.40 19.87
C ALA A 133 31.73 21.33 20.97
N ALA A 134 31.01 20.19 20.92
CA ALA A 134 31.07 19.14 21.93
C ALA A 134 32.08 18.01 21.62
N ILE A 135 32.71 18.01 20.43
CA ILE A 135 33.62 16.92 19.98
C ILE A 135 35.10 17.27 20.24
N VAL A 136 35.41 18.49 20.68
CA VAL A 136 36.80 18.99 20.79
C VAL A 136 37.46 18.70 22.16
N GLU A 137 36.79 18.00 23.08
CA GLU A 137 37.38 17.65 24.38
C GLU A 137 37.51 16.13 24.58
N LEU A 138 38.43 15.48 23.86
CA LEU A 138 38.99 14.17 24.22
C LEU A 138 40.45 14.05 23.75
#